data_AF-Q9SM21-F1
#
_entry.id   AF-Q9SM21-F1
#
_cell.length_a   1.000
_cell.length_b   1.000
_cell.length_c   1.000
_cell.angle_alpha   90.00
_cell.angle_beta   90.00
_cell.angle_gamma   90.00
#
_symmetry.space_group_name_H-M   'P 1'
#
loop_
_entity.id
_entity.type
_entity.pdbx_description
1 polymer ?
#
loop_
_entity_poly.entity_id
_entity_poly.type
_entity_poly.pdbx_seq_one_letter_code
_entity_poly.pdbx_strand_id
1 'polypeptide(L)'
;RQVSTFGLSLVKLDIRQESERHTDVMDAITRPFEIGSSREWSEEQRQQCLLSELAGKRPLFGPDLPRTEEIADVLDTFQVIAELPSDGFGAYIISMATSSPDVLAVELLQREFRVPKPLRVVPLFEKLADLEAAPAAVSRLFSIDWYRDRINGKQEVMIGYSDSGKDA
;
A
#
# COMPACT_ATOMS: atom_id res chain seq x y z
N ARG A 1 21.56 -24.35 -10.72
CA ARG A 1 20.11 -24.32 -11.07
C ARG A 1 19.25 -24.22 -9.82
N GLN A 2 19.32 -25.19 -8.89
CA GLN A 2 18.51 -25.15 -7.65
C GLN A 2 18.64 -23.83 -6.86
N VAL A 3 19.86 -23.37 -6.57
CA VAL A 3 20.07 -22.08 -5.88
C VAL A 3 19.45 -20.91 -6.65
N SER A 4 19.55 -20.89 -7.98
CA SER A 4 18.94 -19.84 -8.82
C SER A 4 17.41 -19.88 -8.84
N THR A 5 16.81 -21.05 -8.56
CA THR A 5 15.36 -21.25 -8.53
C THR A 5 14.77 -20.97 -7.15
N PHE A 6 15.44 -21.42 -6.09
CA PHE A 6 14.90 -21.46 -4.73
C PHE A 6 15.55 -20.46 -3.77
N GLY A 7 16.75 -19.94 -4.11
CA GLY A 7 17.50 -19.07 -3.21
C GLY A 7 17.75 -19.73 -1.85
N LEU A 8 17.72 -18.90 -0.80
CA LEU A 8 17.85 -19.34 0.60
C LEU A 8 16.50 -19.50 1.30
N SER A 9 15.42 -18.99 0.70
CA SER A 9 14.08 -18.94 1.30
C SER A 9 13.12 -20.00 0.75
N LEU A 10 13.55 -20.77 -0.27
CA LEU A 10 12.75 -21.71 -1.07
C LEU A 10 11.67 -21.03 -1.92
N VAL A 11 10.83 -20.22 -1.27
CA VAL A 11 9.77 -19.42 -1.85
C VAL A 11 9.87 -17.98 -1.34
N LYS A 12 9.22 -17.07 -2.06
CA LYS A 12 9.00 -15.70 -1.60
C LYS A 12 7.58 -15.59 -1.06
N LEU A 13 7.43 -14.89 0.05
CA LEU A 13 6.14 -14.66 0.68
C LEU A 13 5.56 -13.34 0.18
N ASP A 14 4.37 -13.40 -0.40
CA ASP A 14 3.55 -12.22 -0.66
C ASP A 14 2.77 -11.86 0.61
N ILE A 15 2.70 -10.57 0.93
CA ILE A 15 1.93 -10.03 2.04
C ILE A 15 0.63 -9.48 1.45
N ARG A 16 -0.52 -9.77 2.07
CA ARG A 16 -1.82 -9.29 1.59
C ARG A 16 -2.60 -8.66 2.75
N GLN A 17 -3.14 -7.47 2.53
CA GLN A 17 -4.01 -6.76 3.48
C GLN A 17 -5.07 -5.95 2.70
N GLU A 18 -6.23 -5.71 3.30
CA GLU A 18 -7.29 -4.89 2.69
C GLU A 18 -7.01 -3.39 2.76
N SER A 19 -7.45 -2.65 1.74
CA SER A 19 -7.25 -1.19 1.59
C SER A 19 -7.81 -0.35 2.76
N GLU A 20 -8.95 -0.76 3.33
CA GLU A 20 -9.57 -0.03 4.45
C GLU A 20 -8.68 -0.02 5.69
N ARG A 21 -7.90 -1.08 5.93
CA ARG A 21 -6.99 -1.17 7.08
C ARG A 21 -5.84 -0.17 6.96
N HIS A 22 -5.36 0.10 5.75
CA HIS A 22 -4.40 1.19 5.51
C HIS A 22 -5.06 2.55 5.71
N THR A 23 -6.31 2.71 5.27
CA THR A 23 -7.08 3.94 5.47
C THR A 23 -7.28 4.24 6.96
N ASP A 24 -7.53 3.23 7.80
CA ASP A 24 -7.64 3.40 9.24
C ASP A 24 -6.35 3.89 9.90
N VAL A 25 -5.21 3.34 9.47
CA VAL A 25 -3.91 3.83 9.92
C VAL A 25 -3.73 5.30 9.51
N MET A 26 -4.04 5.64 8.26
CA MET A 26 -3.94 7.03 7.78
C MET A 26 -4.89 7.98 8.52
N ASP A 27 -6.09 7.52 8.88
CA ASP A 27 -7.04 8.31 9.68
C ASP A 27 -6.53 8.55 11.09
N ALA A 28 -6.02 7.51 11.76
CA ALA A 28 -5.44 7.63 13.09
C ALA A 28 -4.25 8.59 13.12
N ILE A 29 -3.45 8.62 12.05
CA ILE A 29 -2.32 9.54 11.89
C ILE A 29 -2.81 10.98 11.68
N THR A 30 -3.82 11.20 10.84
CA THR A 30 -4.24 12.55 10.41
C THR A 30 -5.15 13.25 11.42
N ARG A 31 -5.95 12.48 12.17
CA ARG A 31 -6.95 12.98 13.12
C ARG A 31 -6.41 13.94 14.19
N PRO A 32 -5.23 13.72 14.81
CA PRO A 32 -4.68 14.63 15.82
C PRO A 32 -4.23 15.99 15.27
N PHE A 33 -4.01 16.12 13.96
CA PHE A 33 -3.50 17.37 13.36
C PHE A 33 -4.60 18.39 13.05
N GLU A 34 -5.87 18.10 13.37
CA GLU A 34 -7.04 18.96 13.08
C GLU A 34 -7.21 19.32 11.59
N ILE A 35 -6.58 18.56 10.68
CA ILE A 35 -6.67 18.74 9.22
C ILE A 35 -7.89 17.97 8.65
N GLY A 36 -8.70 17.34 9.52
CA GLY A 36 -9.87 16.54 9.18
C GLY A 36 -9.61 15.02 9.23
N SER A 37 -10.68 14.23 9.09
CA SER A 37 -10.60 12.77 8.99
C SER A 37 -10.26 12.38 7.55
N SER A 38 -9.22 11.56 7.38
CA SER A 38 -8.85 11.06 6.04
C SER A 38 -9.97 10.24 5.39
N ARG A 39 -10.86 9.64 6.19
CA ARG A 39 -12.05 8.92 5.70
C ARG A 39 -13.06 9.84 5.02
N GLU A 40 -13.15 11.09 5.44
CA GLU A 40 -14.08 12.08 4.87
C GLU A 40 -13.50 12.82 3.66
N TRP A 41 -12.20 12.67 3.42
CA TRP A 41 -11.53 13.30 2.29
C TRP A 41 -11.93 12.66 0.96
N SER A 42 -12.10 13.50 -0.04
CA SER A 42 -12.12 13.11 -1.46
C SER A 42 -10.84 12.39 -1.87
N GLU A 43 -10.89 11.61 -2.95
CA GLU A 43 -9.72 10.92 -3.50
C GLU A 43 -8.57 11.90 -3.79
N GLU A 44 -8.90 13.08 -4.34
CA GLU A 44 -7.94 14.14 -4.63
C GLU A 44 -7.25 14.67 -3.36
N GLN A 45 -8.01 14.89 -2.29
CA GLN A 45 -7.47 15.34 -1.00
C GLN A 45 -6.54 14.28 -0.40
N ARG A 46 -6.95 13.00 -0.41
CA ARG A 46 -6.11 11.89 0.06
C ARG A 46 -4.81 11.80 -0.74
N GLN A 47 -4.91 11.84 -2.07
CA GLN A 47 -3.73 11.81 -2.94
C GLN A 47 -2.80 12.99 -2.66
N GLN A 48 -3.32 14.21 -2.55
CA GLN A 48 -2.50 15.39 -2.31
C GLN A 48 -1.77 15.30 -0.96
N CYS A 49 -2.45 14.84 0.08
CA CYS A 49 -1.84 14.59 1.39
C CYS A 49 -0.72 13.54 1.29
N LEU A 50 -1.01 12.38 0.70
CA LEU A 50 -0.05 11.29 0.55
C LEU A 50 1.19 11.73 -0.25
N LEU A 51 1.01 12.44 -1.35
CA LEU A 51 2.13 12.95 -2.16
C LEU A 51 2.95 14.00 -1.42
N SER A 52 2.30 14.87 -0.64
CA SER A 52 3.01 15.84 0.21
C SER A 52 3.87 15.12 1.25
N GLU A 53 3.34 14.11 1.92
CA GLU A 53 4.12 13.33 2.89
C GLU A 53 5.23 12.53 2.21
N LEU A 54 4.96 11.89 1.06
CA LEU A 54 5.93 11.12 0.26
C LEU A 54 7.11 11.96 -0.25
N ALA A 55 6.88 13.24 -0.55
CA ALA A 55 7.93 14.21 -0.88
C ALA A 55 8.66 14.75 0.36
N GLY A 56 7.97 14.78 1.50
CA GLY A 56 8.52 15.21 2.80
C GLY A 56 9.55 14.23 3.38
N LYS A 57 10.34 14.72 4.35
CA LYS A 57 11.32 13.93 5.11
C LYS A 57 11.01 13.82 6.61
N ARG A 58 9.91 14.44 7.04
CA ARG A 58 9.48 14.39 8.44
C ARG A 58 8.94 12.99 8.75
N PRO A 59 9.16 12.46 9.97
CA PRO A 59 8.44 11.30 10.44
C PRO A 59 6.93 11.57 10.39
N LEU A 60 6.17 10.56 9.95
CA LEU A 60 4.74 10.64 9.76
C LEU A 60 3.97 10.61 11.10
N PHE A 61 4.44 9.80 12.06
CA PHE A 61 3.82 9.69 13.38
C PHE A 61 4.84 9.50 14.50
N GLY A 62 4.44 9.92 15.70
CA GLY A 62 5.21 9.75 16.94
C GLY A 62 4.82 8.48 17.71
N PRO A 63 5.46 8.24 18.87
CA PRO A 63 5.13 7.10 19.73
C PRO A 63 3.68 7.14 20.27
N ASP A 64 3.08 8.33 20.33
CA ASP A 64 1.76 8.56 20.91
C ASP A 64 0.60 8.30 19.94
N LEU A 65 0.85 7.72 18.76
CA LEU A 65 -0.21 7.34 17.82
C LEU A 65 -1.19 6.38 18.49
N PRO A 66 -2.51 6.67 18.53
CA PRO A 66 -3.49 5.72 19.05
C PRO A 66 -3.51 4.44 18.22
N ARG A 67 -3.29 3.29 18.87
CA ARG A 67 -3.28 1.97 18.21
C ARG A 67 -4.43 1.12 18.72
N THR A 68 -5.45 0.92 17.89
CA THR A 68 -6.35 -0.22 18.05
C THR A 68 -5.59 -1.51 17.72
N GLU A 69 -6.14 -2.67 18.08
CA GLU A 69 -5.56 -3.97 17.72
C GLU A 69 -5.33 -4.06 16.20
N GLU A 70 -6.30 -3.60 15.42
CA GLU A 70 -6.25 -3.60 13.96
C GLU A 70 -5.19 -2.68 13.37
N ILE A 71 -5.00 -1.48 13.96
CA ILE A 71 -3.94 -0.55 13.56
C ILE A 71 -2.57 -1.11 13.94
N ALA A 72 -2.45 -1.67 15.15
CA ALA A 72 -1.21 -2.27 15.62
C ALA A 72 -0.76 -3.41 14.68
N ASP A 73 -1.67 -4.30 14.29
CA ASP A 73 -1.40 -5.40 13.37
C ASP A 73 -0.82 -4.94 12.02
N VAL A 74 -1.37 -3.87 11.43
CA VAL A 74 -0.85 -3.30 10.18
C VAL A 74 0.55 -2.70 10.38
N LEU A 75 0.74 -1.92 11.43
CA LEU A 75 2.02 -1.28 11.75
C LEU A 75 3.11 -2.31 12.06
N ASP A 76 2.79 -3.33 12.85
CA ASP A 76 3.70 -4.40 13.24
C ASP A 76 4.06 -5.28 12.02
N THR A 77 3.14 -5.46 11.07
CA THR A 77 3.46 -6.10 9.79
C THR A 77 4.55 -5.34 9.02
N PHE A 78 4.47 -4.02 8.91
CA PHE A 78 5.51 -3.22 8.27
C PHE A 78 6.82 -3.23 9.05
N GLN A 79 6.76 -3.29 10.39
CA GLN A 79 7.95 -3.47 11.23
C GLN A 79 8.65 -4.81 10.91
N VAL A 80 7.91 -5.92 10.83
CA VAL A 80 8.47 -7.24 10.47
C VAL A 80 9.09 -7.23 9.07
N ILE A 81 8.43 -6.56 8.11
CA ILE A 81 8.96 -6.40 6.75
C ILE A 81 10.29 -5.63 6.75
N ALA A 82 10.43 -4.61 7.61
CA ALA A 82 11.65 -3.81 7.71
C ALA A 82 12.82 -4.56 8.38
N GLU A 83 12.53 -5.49 9.29
CA GLU A 83 13.52 -6.24 10.06
C GLU A 83 14.06 -7.49 9.34
N LEU A 84 13.25 -8.11 8.48
CA LEU A 84 13.62 -9.37 7.82
C LEU A 84 14.33 -9.16 6.47
N PRO A 85 15.15 -10.14 6.02
CA PRO A 85 15.84 -10.06 4.73
C PRO A 85 14.86 -9.94 3.55
N SER A 86 15.06 -8.95 2.68
CA SER A 86 14.17 -8.65 1.56
C SER A 86 13.98 -9.79 0.55
N ASP A 87 14.93 -10.73 0.50
CA ASP A 87 14.87 -11.85 -0.44
C ASP A 87 13.81 -12.89 -0.06
N GLY A 88 13.30 -12.85 1.17
CA GLY A 88 12.17 -13.66 1.63
C GLY A 88 10.80 -13.16 1.18
N PHE A 89 10.71 -11.92 0.68
CA PHE A 89 9.44 -11.30 0.32
C PHE A 89 9.25 -11.15 -1.18
N GLY A 90 7.98 -11.22 -1.59
CA GLY A 90 7.51 -10.94 -2.93
C GLY A 90 6.82 -9.57 -3.02
N ALA A 91 5.51 -9.58 -3.21
CA ALA A 91 4.65 -8.41 -3.35
C ALA A 91 3.98 -8.03 -2.04
N TYR A 92 3.58 -6.77 -1.94
CA TYR A 92 2.54 -6.32 -1.02
C TYR A 92 1.24 -6.14 -1.82
N ILE A 93 0.28 -7.03 -1.61
CA ILE A 93 -1.00 -7.07 -2.30
C ILE A 93 -2.04 -6.30 -1.49
N ILE A 94 -2.74 -5.37 -2.13
CA ILE A 94 -3.83 -4.61 -1.52
C ILE A 94 -5.15 -5.21 -2.00
N SER A 95 -5.83 -5.94 -1.12
CA SER A 95 -7.19 -6.45 -1.38
C SER A 95 -8.18 -5.28 -1.43
N MET A 96 -9.28 -5.46 -2.18
CA MET A 96 -10.32 -4.44 -2.32
C MET A 96 -9.74 -3.06 -2.70
N ALA A 97 -8.74 -3.05 -3.58
CA ALA A 97 -8.16 -1.81 -4.09
C ALA A 97 -9.16 -1.14 -5.04
N THR A 98 -9.37 0.16 -4.87
CA THR A 98 -10.35 0.93 -5.64
C THR A 98 -9.72 2.12 -6.36
N SER A 99 -8.64 2.67 -5.82
CA SER A 99 -8.15 3.98 -6.23
C SER A 99 -6.62 4.13 -6.11
N SER A 100 -6.09 5.23 -6.66
CA SER A 100 -4.66 5.52 -6.60
C SER A 100 -4.12 5.81 -5.18
N PRO A 101 -4.86 6.49 -4.27
CA PRO A 101 -4.46 6.64 -2.87
C PRO A 101 -4.20 5.32 -2.12
N ASP A 102 -4.91 4.25 -2.44
CA ASP A 102 -4.74 2.95 -1.76
C ASP A 102 -3.29 2.45 -1.92
N VAL A 103 -2.76 2.55 -3.14
CA VAL A 103 -1.36 2.18 -3.45
C VAL A 103 -0.37 3.14 -2.79
N LEU A 104 -0.64 4.45 -2.83
CA LEU A 104 0.25 5.46 -2.25
C LEU A 104 0.32 5.37 -0.72
N ALA A 105 -0.75 4.97 -0.06
CA ALA A 105 -0.78 4.75 1.39
C ALA A 105 0.19 3.65 1.81
N VAL A 106 0.21 2.52 1.10
CA VAL A 106 1.16 1.43 1.37
C VAL A 106 2.60 1.86 1.07
N GLU A 107 2.86 2.58 -0.02
CA GLU A 107 4.19 3.13 -0.30
C GLU A 107 4.67 4.07 0.81
N LEU A 108 3.78 4.90 1.35
CA LEU A 108 4.07 5.80 2.45
C LEU A 108 4.40 5.04 3.74
N LEU A 109 3.61 4.00 4.08
CA LEU A 109 3.84 3.18 5.27
C LEU A 109 5.17 2.41 5.16
N GLN A 110 5.47 1.78 4.02
CA GLN A 110 6.76 1.11 3.83
C GLN A 110 7.95 2.07 4.01
N ARG A 111 7.82 3.32 3.53
CA ARG A 111 8.84 4.35 3.72
C ARG A 111 8.98 4.77 5.17
N GLU A 112 7.87 4.94 5.89
CA GLU A 112 7.87 5.36 7.30
C GLU A 112 8.58 4.34 8.20
N PHE A 113 8.33 3.05 7.95
CA PHE A 113 9.03 1.95 8.62
C PHE A 113 10.46 1.71 8.10
N ARG A 114 10.93 2.55 7.16
CA ARG A 114 12.27 2.50 6.58
C ARG A 114 12.62 1.13 6.01
N VAL A 115 11.65 0.47 5.38
CA VAL A 115 11.87 -0.82 4.72
C VAL A 115 13.03 -0.68 3.73
N PRO A 116 14.18 -1.35 3.93
CA PRO A 116 15.40 -1.06 3.17
C PRO A 116 15.24 -1.27 1.66
N LYS A 117 14.44 -2.27 1.30
CA LYS A 117 14.05 -2.57 -0.07
C LYS A 117 12.53 -2.77 -0.10
N PRO A 118 11.75 -1.70 -0.28
CA PRO A 118 10.31 -1.80 -0.16
C PRO A 118 9.72 -2.68 -1.25
N LEU A 119 8.76 -3.51 -0.85
CA LEU A 119 8.06 -4.49 -1.66
C LEU A 119 7.32 -3.77 -2.79
N ARG A 120 7.17 -4.46 -3.93
CA ARG A 120 6.33 -3.95 -5.01
C ARG A 120 4.87 -4.00 -4.56
N VAL A 121 4.16 -2.88 -4.70
CA VAL A 121 2.76 -2.77 -4.30
C VAL A 121 1.87 -3.19 -5.47
N VAL A 122 0.94 -4.10 -5.20
CA VAL A 122 0.08 -4.74 -6.20
C VAL A 122 -1.39 -4.48 -5.82
N PRO A 123 -2.09 -3.58 -6.51
CA PRO A 123 -3.53 -3.44 -6.32
C PRO A 123 -4.24 -4.69 -6.84
N LEU A 124 -5.14 -5.23 -6.03
CA LEU A 124 -6.06 -6.30 -6.41
C LEU A 124 -7.46 -5.71 -6.59
N PHE A 125 -7.90 -5.66 -7.86
CA PHE A 125 -9.24 -5.22 -8.23
C PHE A 125 -10.18 -6.44 -8.26
N GLU A 126 -11.21 -6.42 -7.41
CA GLU A 126 -12.06 -7.58 -7.12
C GLU A 126 -13.49 -7.40 -7.63
N LYS A 127 -14.09 -6.22 -7.46
CA LYS A 127 -15.47 -5.97 -7.90
C LYS A 127 -15.53 -5.52 -9.35
N LEU A 128 -16.70 -5.65 -9.98
CA LEU A 128 -16.90 -5.20 -11.36
C LEU A 128 -16.61 -3.71 -11.52
N ALA A 129 -17.14 -2.87 -10.62
CA ALA A 129 -16.91 -1.42 -10.64
C ALA A 129 -15.41 -1.08 -10.49
N ASP A 130 -14.69 -1.83 -9.65
CA ASP A 130 -13.26 -1.63 -9.42
C ASP A 130 -12.46 -2.01 -10.67
N LEU A 131 -12.84 -3.10 -11.35
CA LEU A 131 -12.23 -3.52 -12.63
C LEU A 131 -12.48 -2.51 -13.75
N GLU A 132 -13.67 -1.91 -13.82
CA GLU A 132 -14.00 -0.83 -14.76
C GLU A 132 -13.18 0.44 -14.48
N ALA A 133 -12.97 0.77 -13.20
CA ALA A 133 -12.18 1.93 -12.77
C ALA A 133 -10.66 1.71 -12.80
N ALA A 134 -10.20 0.45 -12.79
CA ALA A 134 -8.78 0.09 -12.68
C ALA A 134 -7.87 0.78 -13.73
N PRO A 135 -8.22 0.88 -15.03
CA PRO A 135 -7.38 1.58 -16.00
C PRO A 135 -7.16 3.05 -15.64
N ALA A 136 -8.19 3.73 -15.14
CA ALA A 136 -8.09 5.13 -14.73
C ALA A 136 -7.23 5.28 -13.47
N ALA A 137 -7.43 4.41 -12.47
CA ALA A 137 -6.62 4.41 -11.24
C ALA A 137 -5.12 4.17 -11.54
N VAL A 138 -4.80 3.18 -12.37
CA VAL A 138 -3.41 2.88 -12.77
C VAL A 138 -2.82 3.99 -13.64
N SER A 139 -3.59 4.54 -14.58
CA SER A 139 -3.13 5.69 -15.39
C SER A 139 -2.83 6.91 -14.52
N ARG A 140 -3.62 7.13 -13.46
CA ARG A 140 -3.39 8.20 -12.49
C ARG A 140 -2.11 7.97 -11.70
N LEU A 141 -1.86 6.74 -11.23
CA LEU A 141 -0.58 6.37 -10.61
C LEU A 141 0.61 6.65 -11.55
N PHE A 142 0.52 6.26 -12.82
CA PHE A 142 1.60 6.48 -13.78
C PHE A 142 1.81 7.94 -14.17
N SER A 143 0.83 8.81 -13.95
CA SER A 143 0.96 10.26 -14.14
C SER A 143 1.79 10.94 -13.02
N ILE A 144 1.99 10.26 -11.89
CA ILE A 144 2.76 10.78 -10.75
C ILE A 144 4.25 10.44 -10.95
N ASP A 145 5.08 11.46 -11.11
CA ASP A 145 6.52 11.28 -11.36
C ASP A 145 7.21 10.51 -10.22
N TRP A 146 6.89 10.83 -8.96
CA TRP A 146 7.42 10.11 -7.79
C TRP A 146 7.13 8.61 -7.88
N TYR A 147 5.92 8.22 -8.30
CA TYR A 147 5.53 6.82 -8.40
C TYR A 147 6.23 6.13 -9.57
N ARG A 148 6.36 6.81 -10.71
CA ARG A 148 7.07 6.30 -11.88
C ARG A 148 8.53 5.98 -11.57
N ASP A 149 9.19 6.86 -10.84
CA ASP A 149 10.57 6.66 -10.36
C ASP A 149 10.63 5.50 -9.37
N ARG A 150 9.67 5.42 -8.44
CA ARG A 150 9.58 4.36 -7.43
C ARG A 150 9.47 2.96 -8.02
N ILE A 151 8.66 2.77 -9.07
CA ILE A 151 8.40 1.46 -9.70
C ILE A 151 9.46 1.05 -10.73
N ASN A 152 10.31 1.99 -11.18
CA ASN A 152 11.38 1.76 -12.15
C ASN A 152 10.92 0.95 -13.38
N GLY A 153 9.80 1.38 -13.96
CA GLY A 153 9.23 0.80 -15.18
C GLY A 153 8.54 -0.56 -15.03
N LYS A 154 8.24 -1.03 -13.82
CA LYS A 154 7.55 -2.31 -13.58
C LYS A 154 6.35 -2.15 -12.65
N GLN A 155 5.16 -2.42 -13.18
CA GLN A 155 3.91 -2.50 -12.40
C GLN A 155 3.35 -3.92 -12.49
N GLU A 156 2.90 -4.44 -11.36
CA GLU A 156 2.09 -5.67 -11.28
C GLU A 156 0.69 -5.30 -10.76
N VAL A 157 -0.34 -5.91 -11.35
CA VAL A 157 -1.75 -5.73 -10.97
C VAL A 157 -2.35 -7.11 -10.83
N MET A 158 -3.11 -7.34 -9.75
CA MET A 158 -3.80 -8.60 -9.52
C MET A 158 -5.29 -8.44 -9.84
N ILE A 159 -5.90 -9.52 -10.34
CA ILE A 159 -7.31 -9.55 -10.75
C ILE A 159 -8.04 -10.69 -10.04
N GLY A 160 -9.16 -10.37 -9.38
CA GLY A 160 -9.92 -11.30 -8.54
C GLY A 160 -11.16 -11.88 -9.22
N TYR A 161 -11.02 -12.84 -10.13
CA TYR A 161 -12.15 -13.40 -10.90
C TYR A 161 -13.28 -14.01 -10.05
N SER A 162 -12.95 -14.63 -8.91
CA SER A 162 -13.91 -15.37 -8.09
C SER A 162 -14.88 -14.49 -7.31
N ASP A 163 -14.48 -13.26 -7.02
CA ASP A 163 -15.32 -12.30 -6.29
C ASP A 163 -16.09 -11.42 -7.27
N SER A 164 -15.53 -11.09 -8.44
CA SER A 164 -16.27 -10.41 -9.52
C SER A 164 -17.48 -11.22 -10.01
N GLY A 165 -17.37 -12.55 -10.03
CA GLY A 165 -18.47 -13.44 -10.45
C GLY A 165 -19.59 -13.59 -9.42
N LYS A 166 -19.41 -13.12 -8.18
CA LYS A 166 -20.46 -13.08 -7.15
C LYS A 166 -21.19 -11.74 -7.10
N ASP A 167 -20.50 -10.67 -7.50
CA ASP A 167 -21.02 -9.31 -7.52
C ASP A 167 -21.77 -8.94 -8.82
N ALA A 168 -21.69 -9.79 -9.85
CA ALA A 168 -22.37 -9.64 -11.14
C ALA A 168 -23.76 -10.28 -11.18
#